data_AF-A0A0G1UAL4-F1
#
_entry.id   AF-A0A0G1UAL4-F1
#
_cell.length_a   1.000
_cell.length_b   1.000
_cell.length_c   1.000
_cell.angle_alpha   90.00
_cell.angle_beta   90.00
_cell.angle_gamma   90.00
#
_symmetry.space_group_name_H-M   'P 1'
#
loop_
_entity.id
_entity.type
_entity.pdbx_description
1 polymer ?
#
loop_
_entity_poly.entity_id
_entity_poly.type
_entity_poly.pdbx_seq_one_letter_code
_entity_poly.pdbx_strand_id
1 'polypeptide(L)'
;MAEILSGVKIAGKEQEIYAALEKGMAAVSECITREAHHECIGKLHVYVLGTAQESFIREKFPFWKEVRRNNVSVFCVREGSLKKIASMIRQAVKGDP
;
A
#
# COMPACT_ATOMS: atom_id res chain seq x y z
N MET A 1 5.40 -11.09 17.82
CA MET A 1 4.63 -11.34 16.59
C MET A 1 4.48 -10.00 15.91
N ALA A 2 5.05 -9.81 14.72
CA ALA A 2 4.82 -8.58 13.98
C ALA A 2 3.46 -8.69 13.29
N GLU A 3 2.52 -7.81 13.61
CA GLU A 3 1.22 -7.78 12.92
C GLU A 3 1.46 -7.40 11.46
N ILE A 4 1.14 -8.33 10.55
CA ILE A 4 1.46 -8.18 9.13
C ILE A 4 0.58 -7.10 8.51
N LEU A 5 -0.74 -7.21 8.50
CA LEU A 5 -1.67 -6.15 8.06
C LEU A 5 -3.02 -6.39 8.73
N SER A 6 -3.57 -5.40 9.43
CA SER A 6 -4.89 -5.51 10.07
C SER A 6 -6.05 -5.31 9.06
N GLY A 7 -5.74 -4.77 7.88
CA GLY A 7 -6.71 -4.62 6.80
C GLY A 7 -6.25 -3.67 5.69
N VAL A 8 -7.21 -3.24 4.86
CA VAL A 8 -6.95 -2.39 3.68
C VAL A 8 -8.01 -1.31 3.52
N LYS A 9 -7.58 -0.05 3.42
CA LYS A 9 -8.44 1.13 3.25
C LYS A 9 -8.19 1.77 1.89
N ILE A 10 -9.25 2.09 1.14
CA ILE A 10 -9.13 3.00 -0.01
C ILE A 10 -9.22 4.42 0.54
N ALA A 11 -8.24 5.26 0.22
CA ALA A 11 -8.11 6.62 0.69
C ALA A 11 -8.17 7.60 -0.49
N GLY A 12 -8.94 8.67 -0.35
CA GLY A 12 -9.11 9.72 -1.37
C GLY A 12 -8.36 11.01 -1.06
N LYS A 13 -7.59 11.06 0.04
CA LYS A 13 -6.74 12.19 0.45
C LYS A 13 -5.64 11.73 1.38
N GLU A 14 -4.62 12.57 1.54
CA GLU A 14 -3.41 12.26 2.31
C GLU A 14 -3.71 11.94 3.80
N GLN A 15 -4.63 12.67 4.45
CA GLN A 15 -4.96 12.41 5.85
C GLN A 15 -5.60 11.02 6.05
N GLU A 16 -6.35 10.52 5.07
CA GLU A 16 -6.95 9.18 5.13
C GLU A 16 -5.91 8.08 4.98
N ILE A 17 -4.82 8.36 4.25
CA ILE A 17 -3.68 7.44 4.15
C ILE A 17 -3.04 7.30 5.52
N TYR A 18 -2.61 8.40 6.14
CA TYR A 18 -1.95 8.35 7.44
C TYR A 18 -2.83 7.72 8.52
N ALA A 19 -4.12 8.08 8.59
CA ALA A 19 -5.06 7.50 9.55
C ALA A 19 -5.26 5.97 9.36
N ALA A 20 -5.05 5.44 8.16
CA ALA A 20 -5.06 3.99 7.91
C ALA A 20 -3.75 3.34 8.34
N LEU A 21 -2.61 3.96 8.02
CA LEU A 21 -1.28 3.48 8.38
C LEU A 21 -1.09 3.40 9.91
N GLU A 22 -1.57 4.40 10.65
CA GLU A 22 -1.55 4.42 12.13
C GLU A 22 -2.35 3.27 12.75
N LYS A 23 -3.31 2.70 12.02
CA LYS A 23 -4.13 1.55 12.44
C LYS A 23 -3.55 0.21 11.98
N GLY A 24 -2.35 0.20 11.42
CA GLY A 24 -1.70 -1.00 10.87
C GLY A 24 -2.36 -1.52 9.59
N MET A 25 -3.09 -0.67 8.87
CA MET A 25 -3.75 -1.03 7.61
C MET A 25 -2.92 -0.55 6.42
N ALA A 26 -3.01 -1.27 5.30
CA ALA A 26 -2.54 -0.75 4.02
C ALA A 26 -3.51 0.30 3.49
N ALA A 27 -3.01 1.42 2.99
CA ALA A 27 -3.83 2.41 2.29
C ALA A 27 -3.64 2.27 0.78
N VAL A 28 -4.74 2.30 0.02
CA VAL A 28 -4.73 2.27 -1.44
C VAL A 28 -5.29 3.58 -1.95
N SER A 29 -4.56 4.28 -2.80
CA SER A 29 -4.98 5.57 -3.32
C SER A 29 -4.53 5.76 -4.75
N GLU A 30 -5.16 6.70 -5.46
CA GLU A 30 -4.56 7.24 -6.67
C GLU A 30 -3.33 8.08 -6.27
N CYS A 31 -2.56 8.56 -7.24
CA CYS A 31 -1.41 9.40 -6.94
C CYS A 31 -1.85 10.73 -6.30
N ILE A 32 -1.95 10.74 -4.97
CA ILE A 32 -2.40 11.90 -4.17
C ILE A 32 -1.23 12.64 -3.55
N THR A 33 -0.18 11.92 -3.18
CA THR A 33 1.03 12.52 -2.63
C THR A 33 1.77 13.21 -3.77
N ARG A 34 1.81 14.55 -3.73
CA ARG A 34 2.51 15.40 -4.71
C ARG A 34 3.99 15.02 -4.89
N GLU A 35 4.56 14.32 -3.90
CA GLU A 35 5.96 13.88 -3.84
C GLU A 35 6.25 12.54 -4.53
N ALA A 36 5.23 11.73 -4.81
CA ALA A 36 5.38 10.41 -5.44
C ALA A 36 5.34 10.46 -6.98
N HIS A 37 4.91 11.59 -7.55
CA HIS A 37 4.73 11.79 -9.00
C HIS A 37 6.01 11.62 -9.82
N HIS A 38 7.20 11.83 -9.24
CA HIS A 38 8.46 11.83 -10.00
C HIS A 38 9.12 10.46 -10.15
N GLU A 39 8.80 9.48 -9.30
CA GLU A 39 9.46 8.16 -9.32
C GLU A 39 8.51 7.00 -9.64
N CYS A 40 7.21 7.26 -9.58
CA CYS A 40 6.16 6.29 -9.83
C CYS A 40 5.54 6.48 -11.22
N ILE A 41 5.69 5.48 -12.08
CA ILE A 41 5.05 5.45 -13.40
C ILE A 41 3.57 4.99 -13.29
N GLY A 42 3.16 4.53 -12.10
CA GLY A 42 1.81 4.04 -11.82
C GLY A 42 0.86 5.15 -11.37
N LYS A 43 -0.43 5.02 -11.71
CA LYS A 43 -1.50 5.92 -11.23
C LYS A 43 -2.01 5.56 -9.83
N LEU A 44 -1.70 4.34 -9.37
CA LEU A 44 -2.21 3.75 -8.14
C LEU A 44 -1.07 3.44 -7.19
N HIS A 45 -1.22 3.84 -5.93
CA HIS A 45 -0.24 3.66 -4.88
C HIS A 45 -0.83 2.84 -3.74
N VAL A 46 0.00 1.95 -3.20
CA VAL A 46 -0.28 1.21 -1.97
C VAL A 46 0.73 1.66 -0.92
N TYR A 47 0.24 2.21 0.17
CA TYR A 47 1.05 2.72 1.26
C TYR A 47 1.01 1.72 2.41
N VAL A 48 2.17 1.47 2.99
CA VAL A 48 2.33 0.66 4.20
C VAL A 48 3.37 1.27 5.14
N LEU A 49 3.30 0.90 6.42
CA LEU A 49 4.15 1.41 7.48
C LEU A 49 4.85 0.25 8.18
N GLY A 50 6.18 0.22 8.11
CA GLY A 50 7.00 -0.75 8.84
C GLY A 50 7.42 -1.99 8.04
N THR A 51 8.45 -2.66 8.55
CA THR A 51 9.21 -3.70 7.82
C THR A 51 8.43 -4.99 7.57
N ALA A 52 7.53 -5.38 8.47
CA ALA A 52 6.71 -6.58 8.30
C ALA A 52 5.69 -6.41 7.16
N GLN A 53 5.00 -5.26 7.13
CA GLN A 53 4.08 -4.90 6.05
C GLN A 53 4.80 -4.78 4.71
N GLU A 54 5.96 -4.12 4.69
CA GLU A 54 6.82 -4.01 3.51
C GLU A 54 7.17 -5.38 2.95
N SER A 55 7.66 -6.28 3.81
CA SER A 55 8.08 -7.62 3.42
C SER A 55 6.92 -8.42 2.85
N PHE A 56 5.74 -8.34 3.49
CA PHE A 56 4.53 -9.00 3.01
C PHE A 56 4.10 -8.50 1.63
N ILE A 57 4.06 -7.18 1.42
CA ILE A 57 3.68 -6.63 0.10
C ILE A 57 4.71 -7.03 -0.97
N ARG A 58 6.01 -7.00 -0.65
CA ARG A 58 7.06 -7.45 -1.59
C ARG A 58 6.93 -8.93 -1.95
N GLU A 59 6.63 -9.78 -0.98
CA GLU A 59 6.49 -11.22 -1.19
C GLU A 59 5.26 -11.53 -2.05
N LYS A 60 4.09 -10.94 -1.73
CA LYS A 60 2.84 -11.24 -2.44
C LYS A 60 2.71 -10.49 -3.76
N PHE A 61 3.37 -9.34 -3.91
CA PHE A 61 3.27 -8.47 -5.09
C PHE A 61 4.67 -8.04 -5.59
N PRO A 62 5.53 -8.99 -6.02
CA PRO A 62 6.94 -8.73 -6.34
C PRO A 62 7.16 -7.79 -7.54
N PHE A 63 6.14 -7.63 -8.39
CA PHE A 63 6.20 -6.75 -9.57
C PHE A 63 5.83 -5.30 -9.27
N TRP A 64 5.39 -4.98 -8.05
CA TRP A 64 5.10 -3.61 -7.66
C TRP A 64 6.39 -2.89 -7.31
N LYS A 65 6.63 -1.76 -7.98
CA LYS A 65 7.84 -0.97 -7.72
C LYS A 65 7.66 -0.25 -6.38
N GLU A 66 8.52 -0.55 -5.43
CA GLU A 66 8.56 0.15 -4.15
C GLU A 66 9.34 1.47 -4.28
N VAL A 67 8.84 2.50 -3.61
CA VAL A 67 9.49 3.78 -3.37
C VAL A 67 9.41 4.03 -1.86
N ARG A 68 10.57 4.07 -1.20
CA ARG A 68 10.65 4.32 0.24
C ARG A 68 10.70 5.83 0.50
N ARG A 69 9.84 6.32 1.38
CA ARG A 69 9.78 7.73 1.78
C ARG A 69 9.64 7.83 3.29
N ASN A 70 10.72 8.25 3.95
CA ASN A 70 10.79 8.28 5.40
C ASN A 70 10.46 6.88 5.98
N ASN A 71 9.43 6.80 6.83
CA ASN A 71 8.95 5.57 7.42
C ASN A 71 7.82 4.89 6.61
N VAL A 72 7.34 5.52 5.54
CA VAL A 72 6.25 4.99 4.70
C VAL A 72 6.84 4.40 3.43
N SER A 73 6.43 3.18 3.11
CA SER A 73 6.78 2.52 1.86
C SER A 73 5.61 2.58 0.90
N VAL A 74 5.87 3.05 -0.31
CA VAL A 74 4.88 3.28 -1.36
C VAL A 74 5.12 2.28 -2.48
N PHE A 75 4.15 1.44 -2.76
CA PHE A 75 4.19 0.47 -3.85
C PHE A 75 3.38 0.97 -5.04
N CYS A 76 4.07 1.16 -6.14
CA CYS A 76 3.54 1.62 -7.42
C CYS A 76 2.87 0.48 -8.18
N VAL A 77 1.59 0.67 -8.48
CA VAL A 77 0.80 -0.26 -9.28
C VAL A 77 0.48 0.36 -10.63
N ARG A 78 0.90 -0.32 -11.71
CA ARG A 78 0.77 0.19 -13.09
C ARG A 78 -0.63 0.06 -13.66
N GLU A 79 -1.36 -0.99 -13.28
CA GLU A 79 -2.63 -1.35 -13.89
C GLU A 79 -3.66 -1.79 -12.85
N GLY A 80 -4.93 -1.55 -13.15
CA GLY A 80 -6.06 -1.94 -12.31
C GLY A 80 -6.88 -0.75 -11.82
N SER A 81 -7.71 -1.01 -10.80
CA SER A 81 -8.53 0.00 -10.14
C SER A 81 -8.33 -0.09 -8.63
N LEU A 82 -8.61 1.00 -7.91
CA LEU A 82 -8.50 1.05 -6.44
C LEU A 82 -9.21 -0.13 -5.76
N LYS A 83 -10.41 -0.47 -6.22
CA LYS A 83 -11.21 -1.59 -5.69
C LYS A 83 -10.53 -2.93 -5.95
N LYS A 84 -9.96 -3.15 -7.15
CA LYS A 84 -9.27 -4.39 -7.50
C LYS A 84 -8.01 -4.56 -6.65
N ILE A 85 -7.19 -3.52 -6.51
CA ILE A 85 -5.96 -3.56 -5.71
C ILE A 85 -6.28 -3.79 -4.24
N ALA A 86 -7.26 -3.06 -3.69
CA ALA A 86 -7.69 -3.29 -2.31
C ALA A 86 -8.22 -4.72 -2.09
N SER A 87 -8.94 -5.29 -3.06
CA SER A 87 -9.39 -6.69 -2.99
C SER A 87 -8.23 -7.68 -3.03
N MET A 88 -7.25 -7.47 -3.90
CA MET A 88 -6.06 -8.34 -4.00
C MET A 88 -5.28 -8.38 -2.69
N ILE A 89 -5.05 -7.22 -2.07
CA ILE A 89 -4.35 -7.16 -0.78
C ILE A 89 -5.19 -7.84 0.32
N ARG A 90 -6.51 -7.60 0.37
CA ARG A 90 -7.38 -8.28 1.35
C ARG A 90 -7.38 -9.80 1.20
N GLN A 91 -7.35 -10.30 -0.04
CA GLN A 91 -7.26 -11.73 -0.31
C GLN A 91 -5.92 -12.29 0.13
N ALA A 92 -4.82 -11.58 -0.16
CA ALA A 92 -3.50 -11.97 0.29
C ALA A 92 -3.40 -12.03 1.83
N VAL A 93 -3.98 -11.05 2.52
CA VAL A 93 -4.00 -11.02 4.00
C VAL A 93 -4.84 -12.16 4.58
N LYS A 94 -5.96 -12.52 3.95
CA LYS A 94 -6.80 -13.65 4.40
C LYS A 94 -6.22 -15.03 4.07
N GLY A 95 -5.37 -15.11 3.04
CA GLY A 95 -4.75 -16.35 2.58
C GLY A 95 -3.40 -16.65 3.23
N ASP A 96 -2.88 -15.75 4.07
CA ASP A 96 -1.73 -15.98 4.92
C ASP A 96 -2.24 -16.59 6.24
N PRO A 97 -1.99 -17.89 6.52
CA PRO A 97 -2.49 -18.60 7.68
C PRO A 97 -1.87 -18.16 9.01
#